data_AF-T1G5L4-F1
#
_entry.id   AF-T1G5L4-F1
#
_cell.length_a   1.000
_cell.length_b   1.000
_cell.length_c   1.000
_cell.angle_alpha   90.00
_cell.angle_beta   90.00
_cell.angle_gamma   90.00
#
_symmetry.space_group_name_H-M   'P 1'
#
loop_
_entity.id
_entity.type
_entity.pdbx_description
1 polymer ?
#
loop_
_entity_poly.entity_id
_entity_poly.type
_entity_poly.pdbx_seq_one_letter_code
_entity_poly.pdbx_strand_id
1 'polypeptide(L)' 'FHEHKFLDHHLSKFPEKGPVRHFMELILVGLSKNPHMTIKEKISHIDWFEDYFKNNKSLF' A
#
# COMPACT_ATOMS: atom_id res chain seq x y z
N PHE A 1 -4.60 14.28 -12.89
CA PHE A 1 -4.71 14.83 -11.51
C PHE A 1 -5.68 14.09 -10.59
N HIS A 2 -6.40 13.03 -11.04
CA HIS A 2 -7.31 12.25 -10.17
C HIS A 2 -6.75 10.92 -9.63
N GLU A 3 -5.75 10.31 -10.28
CA GLU A 3 -5.27 8.97 -9.87
C GLU A 3 -4.31 8.98 -8.65
N HIS A 4 -3.60 10.08 -8.37
CA HIS A 4 -2.75 10.15 -7.17
C HIS A 4 -3.52 10.25 -5.84
N LYS A 5 -4.85 10.37 -5.91
CA LYS A 5 -5.74 10.55 -4.74
C LYS A 5 -6.51 9.28 -4.34
N PHE A 6 -6.47 8.21 -5.12
CA PHE A 6 -7.33 7.02 -4.90
C PHE A 6 -6.53 5.71 -4.76
N LEU A 7 -5.42 5.74 -4.02
CA LEU A 7 -4.74 4.50 -3.63
C LEU A 7 -5.53 3.69 -2.58
N ASP A 8 -6.56 4.28 -1.97
CA ASP A 8 -7.40 3.66 -0.93
C ASP A 8 -8.07 2.35 -1.42
N HIS A 9 -8.35 2.22 -2.72
CA HIS A 9 -8.89 0.98 -3.27
C HIS A 9 -7.92 -0.21 -3.08
N HIS A 10 -6.61 0.06 -3.09
CA HIS A 10 -5.59 -0.97 -2.88
C HIS A 10 -5.46 -1.40 -1.40
N LEU A 11 -6.01 -0.62 -0.45
CA LEU A 11 -6.05 -1.03 0.96
C LEU A 11 -7.01 -2.21 1.22
N SER A 12 -7.94 -2.47 0.31
CA SER A 12 -8.86 -3.63 0.39
C SER A 12 -8.13 -4.98 0.38
N LYS A 13 -6.89 -5.00 -0.13
CA LYS A 13 -6.01 -6.17 -0.15
C LYS A 13 -5.41 -6.52 1.22
N PHE A 14 -5.50 -5.60 2.19
CA PHE A 14 -4.92 -5.74 3.53
C PHE A 14 -6.03 -5.83 4.58
N PRO A 15 -5.73 -6.36 5.78
CA PRO A 15 -6.68 -6.38 6.89
C PRO A 15 -7.25 -4.98 7.15
N GLU A 16 -8.55 -4.87 7.43
CA GLU A 16 -9.20 -3.58 7.70
C GLU A 16 -8.80 -2.98 9.05
N LYS A 17 -8.21 -3.78 9.95
CA LYS A 17 -7.80 -3.37 11.30
C LYS A 17 -6.47 -4.02 11.66
N GLY A 18 -5.73 -3.36 12.55
CA GLY A 18 -4.46 -3.86 13.09
C GLY A 18 -3.22 -3.09 12.60
N PRO A 19 -2.02 -3.49 13.05
CA PRO A 19 -0.78 -2.77 12.78
C PRO A 19 -0.41 -2.76 11.30
N VAL A 20 -0.71 -3.84 10.56
CA VAL A 20 -0.49 -3.91 9.10
C VAL A 20 -1.33 -2.86 8.37
N ARG A 21 -2.58 -2.63 8.81
CA ARG A 21 -3.44 -1.60 8.23
C ARG A 21 -2.84 -0.22 8.40
N HIS A 22 -2.47 0.12 9.63
CA HIS A 22 -1.91 1.42 9.95
C HIS A 22 -0.58 1.67 9.21
N PHE A 23 0.26 0.63 9.10
CA PHE A 23 1.48 0.69 8.31
C PHE A 23 1.19 0.97 6.82
N MET A 24 0.26 0.25 6.21
CA MET A 24 -0.09 0.46 4.81
C MET A 24 -0.70 1.85 4.56
N GLU A 25 -1.48 2.39 5.49
CA GLU A 25 -2.02 3.76 5.41
C GLU A 25 -0.89 4.81 5.34
N LEU A 26 0.16 4.65 6.15
CA LEU A 26 1.33 5.54 6.11
C LEU A 26 2.07 5.44 4.77
N ILE A 27 2.25 4.21 4.26
CA ILE A 27 2.87 3.98 2.95
C ILE A 27 2.08 4.66 1.84
N LEU A 28 0.75 4.52 1.82
CA LEU A 28 -0.09 5.15 0.80
C LEU A 28 -0.06 6.68 0.86
N VAL A 29 -0.06 7.26 2.06
CA VAL A 29 0.10 8.71 2.24
C VAL A 29 1.45 9.17 1.69
N GLY A 30 2.53 8.42 1.94
CA GLY A 30 3.86 8.70 1.38
C GLY A 30 3.90 8.61 -0.14
N LEU A 31 3.34 7.54 -0.71
CA LEU A 31 3.26 7.34 -2.16
C LEU A 31 2.39 8.41 -2.84
N SER A 32 1.27 8.81 -2.23
CA SER A 32 0.41 9.87 -2.77
C SER A 32 1.15 11.21 -2.88
N LYS A 33 1.98 11.53 -1.89
CA LYS A 33 2.78 12.77 -1.84
C LYS A 33 4.05 12.73 -2.70
N ASN A 34 4.43 11.58 -3.26
CA ASN A 34 5.64 11.45 -4.06
C ASN A 34 5.40 11.87 -5.54
N PRO A 35 5.94 13.00 -6.04
CA PRO A 35 5.81 13.42 -7.43
C PRO A 35 6.79 12.72 -8.37
N HIS A 36 7.79 12.02 -7.84
CA HIS A 36 8.86 11.37 -8.61
C HIS A 36 8.54 9.91 -8.97
N MET A 37 7.44 9.36 -8.47
CA MET A 37 6.97 8.02 -8.80
C MET A 37 5.77 8.08 -9.74
N THR A 38 5.83 7.26 -10.78
CA THR A 38 4.68 6.94 -11.63
C THR A 38 3.64 6.13 -10.86
N ILE A 39 2.40 6.13 -11.36
CA ILE A 39 1.30 5.35 -10.77
C ILE A 39 1.64 3.85 -10.78
N LYS A 40 2.28 3.36 -11.85
CA LYS A 40 2.67 1.94 -11.98
C LYS A 40 3.66 1.52 -10.89
N GLU A 41 4.66 2.35 -10.61
CA GLU A 41 5.62 2.08 -9.53
C GLU A 41 4.92 2.06 -8.16
N LYS A 42 3.99 2.99 -7.91
CA LYS A 42 3.20 3.01 -6.67
C LYS A 42 2.39 1.73 -6.49
N ILE A 43 1.74 1.24 -7.55
CA ILE A 43 0.98 -0.02 -7.53
C ILE A 43 1.91 -1.20 -7.28
N SER A 44 3.05 -1.27 -7.98
CA SER A 44 4.05 -2.32 -7.80
C SER A 44 4.59 -2.37 -6.37
N HIS A 45 4.77 -1.22 -5.72
CA HIS A 45 5.17 -1.16 -4.31
C HIS A 45 4.11 -1.76 -3.39
N ILE A 46 2.82 -1.49 -3.63
CA ILE A 46 1.73 -2.01 -2.82
C ILE A 46 1.61 -3.53 -2.99
N ASP A 47 1.71 -4.03 -4.23
CA ASP A 47 1.65 -5.46 -4.52
C ASP A 47 2.82 -6.22 -3.86
N TRP A 48 4.01 -5.61 -3.82
CA TRP A 48 5.15 -6.18 -3.09
C TRP A 48 4.86 -6.35 -1.60
N PHE A 49 4.22 -5.37 -0.95
CA PHE A 49 3.82 -5.49 0.45
C PHE A 49 2.76 -6.55 0.67
N GLU A 50 1.81 -6.69 -0.25
CA GLU A 50 0.78 -7.74 -0.21
C GLU A 50 1.45 -9.13 -0.19
N ASP A 51 2.40 -9.37 -1.10
CA ASP A 51 3.13 -10.64 -1.17
C ASP A 51 4.05 -10.83 0.05
N TYR A 52 4.70 -9.77 0.51
CA TYR A 52 5.54 -9.80 1.71
C TYR A 52 4.72 -10.25 2.93
N PHE A 53 3.57 -9.65 3.20
CA PHE A 53 2.75 -10.03 4.35
C PHE A 53 2.10 -11.40 4.19
N LYS A 54 1.77 -11.83 2.96
CA LYS A 54 1.28 -13.18 2.69
C LYS A 54 2.35 -14.25 2.95
N ASN A 55 3.59 -14.01 2.52
CA ASN A 55 4.69 -14.96 2.68
C ASN A 55 5.25 -14.97 4.11
N ASN A 56 5.19 -13.85 4.81
CA ASN A 56 5.62 -13.71 6.21
C ASN A 56 4.50 -14.01 7.22
N LYS A 57 3.45 -14.76 6.84
CA LYS A 57 2.40 -15.20 7.77
C LYS A 57 2.91 -16.04 8.95
N SER A 58 4.18 -16.46 8.96
CA SER A 58 4.83 -17.10 10.12
C SER A 58 5.35 -16.13 11.18
N LEU A 59 5.37 -14.82 10.90
CA LEU A 59 5.85 -13.77 11.82
C LEU A 59 4.72 -13.10 12.63
N PHE A 60 3.47 -13.57 12.47
CA PHE A 60 2.29 -13.11 13.20
C PHE A 60 1.55 -14.28 13.86
#